data_AF-A0A3D0SWC3-F1
#
_entry.id   AF-A0A3D0SWC3-F1
#
_cell.length_a   1.000
_cell.length_b   1.000
_cell.length_c   1.000
_cell.angle_alpha   90.00
_cell.angle_beta   90.00
_cell.angle_gamma   90.00
#
_symmetry.space_group_name_H-M   'P 1'
#
loop_
_entity.id
_entity.type
_entity.pdbx_description
1 polymer ?
#
loop_
_entity_poly.entity_id
_entity_poly.type
_entity_poly.pdbx_seq_one_letter_code
_entity_poly.pdbx_strand_id
1 'polypeptide(L)'
;MKKSLFIGLMTLLAGCASNQLSTNSQSVDGGREQPAGESEFASLWTLTKRVNPQYPISAARDGLSGCVNLSFVVNNEGRATEQQVTDSFPKGVFDKKAIEALKRWR
;
A
#
# COMPACT_ATOMS: atom_id res chain seq x y z
N MET A 1 28.67 25.44 -41.10
CA MET A 1 30.03 24.89 -41.30
C MET A 1 30.96 25.51 -40.26
N LYS A 2 31.38 24.76 -39.24
CA LYS A 2 32.75 24.75 -38.70
C LYS A 2 32.82 23.68 -37.60
N LYS A 3 33.73 22.73 -37.84
CA LYS A 3 34.07 21.57 -37.02
C LYS A 3 35.30 21.96 -36.19
N SER A 4 35.27 21.74 -34.88
CA SER A 4 36.43 21.63 -33.98
C SER A 4 35.91 20.87 -32.75
N LEU A 5 36.20 19.61 -32.45
CA LEU A 5 37.44 18.82 -32.43
C LEU A 5 38.55 19.43 -31.55
N PHE A 6 38.47 19.15 -30.24
CA PHE A 6 39.57 19.06 -29.25
C PHE A 6 39.02 18.17 -28.12
N ILE A 7 39.16 16.84 -28.16
CA ILE A 7 40.26 16.04 -27.61
C ILE A 7 40.67 16.51 -26.22
N GLY A 8 40.44 15.61 -25.26
CA GLY A 8 40.34 15.89 -23.82
C GLY A 8 41.64 16.19 -23.11
N LEU A 9 41.50 16.59 -21.84
CA LEU A 9 42.58 16.56 -20.87
C LEU A 9 42.02 16.57 -19.44
N MET A 10 42.43 15.56 -18.67
CA MET A 10 42.62 15.58 -17.23
C MET A 10 41.40 15.73 -16.30
N THR A 11 41.02 14.57 -15.79
CA THR A 11 40.58 14.33 -14.41
C THR A 11 41.27 15.22 -13.38
N LEU A 12 40.51 16.02 -12.63
CA LEU A 12 40.82 16.37 -11.25
C LEU A 12 39.65 15.91 -10.37
N LEU A 13 39.79 14.72 -9.79
CA LEU A 13 38.95 14.32 -8.66
C LEU A 13 39.33 15.23 -7.47
N ALA A 14 38.44 16.15 -7.11
CA ALA A 14 38.48 16.78 -5.80
C ALA A 14 38.02 15.73 -4.77
N GLY A 15 38.99 15.11 -4.09
CA GLY A 15 38.72 14.25 -2.94
C GLY A 15 38.23 15.08 -1.76
N CYS A 16 37.13 14.69 -1.13
CA CYS A 16 36.72 15.24 0.15
C CYS A 16 37.56 14.60 1.26
N ALA A 17 38.28 15.41 2.07
CA ALA A 17 38.72 15.00 3.39
C ALA A 17 37.55 15.19 4.36
N SER A 18 37.00 14.11 4.90
CA SER A 18 35.96 14.15 5.93
C SER A 18 36.62 14.11 7.31
N ASN A 19 36.62 15.23 8.02
CA ASN A 19 37.01 15.29 9.43
C ASN A 19 35.76 15.05 10.27
N GLN A 20 35.65 13.90 10.91
CA GLN A 20 34.52 13.59 11.78
C GLN A 20 34.56 14.47 13.03
N LEU A 21 33.68 15.47 13.09
CA LEU A 21 33.33 16.15 14.33
C LEU A 21 32.42 15.20 15.11
N SER A 22 32.96 14.54 16.12
CA SER A 22 32.22 13.74 17.10
C SER A 22 31.26 14.65 17.88
N THR A 23 30.04 14.80 17.37
CA THR A 23 28.90 15.29 18.14
C THR A 23 28.50 14.16 19.08
N ASN A 24 28.78 14.39 20.37
CA ASN A 24 28.37 13.58 21.48
C ASN A 24 26.84 13.43 21.44
N SER A 25 26.39 12.30 20.91
CA SER A 25 24.98 11.94 20.79
C SER A 25 24.59 11.28 22.10
N GLN A 26 24.06 12.05 23.04
CA GLN A 26 23.41 11.50 24.22
C GLN A 26 22.28 10.57 23.76
N SER A 27 22.48 9.28 24.02
CA SER A 27 21.53 8.21 23.79
C SER A 27 20.27 8.46 24.62
N VAL A 28 19.24 9.04 24.02
CA VAL A 28 17.88 8.80 24.47
C VAL A 28 17.56 7.39 24.00
N ASP A 29 17.66 6.44 24.92
CA ASP A 29 17.13 5.08 24.80
C ASP A 29 15.60 5.15 24.73
N GLY A 30 15.10 5.62 23.60
CA GLY A 30 13.75 5.38 23.15
C GLY A 30 13.86 4.18 22.23
N GLY A 31 13.79 2.98 22.80
CA GLY A 31 13.62 1.74 22.06
C GLY A 31 12.46 1.92 21.08
N ARG A 32 12.79 2.24 19.83
CA ARG A 32 11.88 2.10 18.72
C ARG A 32 11.77 0.60 18.55
N GLU A 33 10.75 0.00 19.14
CA GLU A 33 10.25 -1.28 18.66
C GLU A 33 9.89 -1.07 17.18
N GLN A 34 10.84 -1.44 16.33
CA GLN A 34 10.59 -1.74 14.94
C GLN A 34 9.42 -2.73 14.97
N PRO A 35 8.22 -2.37 14.49
CA PRO A 35 7.14 -3.35 14.43
C PRO A 35 7.70 -4.53 13.65
N ALA A 36 7.59 -5.71 14.25
CA ALA A 36 8.05 -6.96 13.68
C ALA A 36 7.75 -6.99 12.18
N GLY A 37 8.75 -7.40 11.39
CA GLY A 37 8.73 -7.29 9.94
C GLY A 37 7.39 -7.69 9.34
N GLU A 38 6.98 -7.02 8.27
CA GLU A 38 5.73 -7.22 7.51
C GLU A 38 5.37 -8.72 7.28
N SER A 39 6.37 -9.60 7.27
CA SER A 39 6.23 -11.06 7.20
C SER A 39 5.61 -11.73 8.44
N GLU A 40 5.82 -11.23 9.66
CA GLU A 40 5.20 -11.80 10.87
C GLU A 40 3.70 -11.51 10.91
N PHE A 41 3.28 -10.29 10.57
CA PHE A 41 1.86 -9.93 10.49
C PHE A 41 1.13 -10.70 9.38
N ALA A 42 1.78 -10.93 8.24
CA ALA A 42 1.23 -11.75 7.16
C ALA A 42 1.03 -13.21 7.57
N SER A 43 1.78 -13.71 8.55
CA SER A 43 1.60 -15.06 9.11
C SER A 43 0.43 -15.17 10.08
N LEU A 44 -0.05 -14.06 10.65
CA LEU A 44 -1.09 -14.12 11.67
C LEU A 44 -2.40 -14.61 11.05
N TRP A 45 -2.78 -14.06 9.89
CA TRP A 45 -4.10 -14.29 9.29
C TRP A 45 -3.93 -14.82 7.86
N THR A 46 -4.64 -15.90 7.55
CA THR A 46 -4.67 -16.48 6.19
C THR A 46 -6.07 -16.35 5.61
N LEU A 47 -6.18 -15.83 4.39
CA LEU A 47 -7.46 -15.76 3.67
C LEU A 47 -7.84 -17.16 3.15
N THR A 48 -8.77 -17.82 3.82
CA THR A 48 -9.17 -19.19 3.46
C THR A 48 -10.25 -19.23 2.36
N LYS A 49 -11.08 -18.19 2.28
CA LYS A 49 -12.16 -18.09 1.30
C LYS A 49 -12.38 -16.66 0.84
N ARG A 50 -12.14 -16.44 -0.45
CA ARG A 50 -12.48 -15.20 -1.14
C ARG A 50 -13.73 -15.37 -1.98
N VAL A 51 -14.70 -14.48 -1.80
CA VAL A 51 -15.90 -14.41 -2.65
C VAL A 51 -15.87 -13.09 -3.40
N ASN A 52 -15.98 -13.14 -4.73
CA ASN A 52 -16.04 -11.94 -5.55
C ASN A 52 -17.44 -11.31 -5.52
N PRO A 53 -17.55 -9.97 -5.58
CA PRO A 53 -18.83 -9.29 -5.72
C PRO A 53 -19.50 -9.64 -7.04
N GLN A 54 -20.82 -9.83 -7.00
CA GLN A 54 -21.61 -9.95 -8.21
C GLN A 54 -21.72 -8.58 -8.88
N TYR A 55 -21.54 -8.53 -10.19
CA TYR A 55 -21.65 -7.29 -10.92
C TYR A 55 -23.12 -6.80 -10.96
N PRO A 56 -23.42 -5.53 -10.63
CA PRO A 56 -24.78 -5.01 -10.67
C PRO A 56 -25.38 -5.04 -12.08
N ILE A 57 -26.60 -5.56 -12.22
CA ILE A 57 -27.27 -5.66 -13.52
C ILE A 57 -27.52 -4.28 -14.13
N SER A 58 -27.87 -3.26 -13.32
CA SER A 58 -28.03 -1.88 -13.79
C SER A 58 -26.73 -1.34 -14.39
N ALA A 59 -25.62 -1.47 -13.66
CA ALA A 59 -24.30 -1.04 -14.15
C ALA A 59 -23.91 -1.75 -15.45
N ALA A 60 -24.25 -3.04 -15.60
CA ALA A 60 -23.95 -3.79 -16.82
C ALA A 60 -24.74 -3.28 -18.03
N ARG A 61 -26.03 -2.95 -17.84
CA ARG A 61 -26.86 -2.36 -18.91
C ARG A 61 -26.36 -0.98 -19.32
N ASP A 62 -25.90 -0.20 -18.33
CA ASP A 62 -25.49 1.18 -18.52
C ASP A 62 -23.99 1.30 -18.91
N GLY A 63 -23.27 0.18 -18.99
CA GLY A 63 -21.83 0.15 -19.33
C GLY A 63 -20.92 0.79 -18.28
N LEU A 64 -21.37 0.89 -17.03
CA LEU A 64 -20.66 1.59 -15.95
C LEU A 64 -19.63 0.68 -15.30
N SER A 65 -18.41 1.17 -15.12
CA SER A 65 -17.36 0.50 -14.32
C SER A 65 -16.98 1.33 -13.10
N GLY A 66 -16.37 0.70 -12.11
CA GLY A 66 -16.10 1.36 -10.84
C GLY A 66 -15.28 0.56 -9.83
N CYS A 67 -15.10 1.15 -8.66
CA CYS A 67 -14.37 0.60 -7.52
C CYS A 67 -15.10 0.91 -6.20
N VAL A 68 -14.81 0.08 -5.19
CA VAL A 68 -15.30 0.25 -3.81
C VAL A 68 -14.14 -0.02 -2.87
N ASN A 69 -13.86 0.93 -1.99
CA ASN A 69 -12.95 0.78 -0.87
C ASN A 69 -13.76 0.44 0.38
N LEU A 70 -13.35 -0.61 1.08
CA LEU A 70 -14.03 -1.14 2.26
C LEU A 70 -13.07 -1.22 3.43
N SER A 71 -13.57 -0.92 4.63
CA SER A 71 -12.97 -1.33 5.89
C SER A 71 -13.84 -2.39 6.56
N PHE A 72 -13.23 -3.28 7.31
CA PHE A 72 -13.91 -4.33 8.06
C PHE A 72 -13.03 -4.85 9.20
N VAL A 73 -13.64 -5.57 10.13
CA VAL A 73 -12.98 -6.25 11.24
C VAL A 73 -13.05 -7.76 10.97
N VAL A 74 -12.03 -8.52 11.34
CA VAL A 74 -12.12 -9.99 11.41
C VAL A 74 -12.33 -10.39 12.86
N ASN A 75 -13.43 -11.08 13.13
CA ASN A 75 -13.73 -11.55 14.48
C ASN A 75 -13.00 -12.85 14.83
N ASN A 76 -13.15 -13.32 16.08
CA ASN A 76 -12.49 -14.53 16.58
C ASN A 76 -12.89 -15.83 15.84
N GLU A 77 -13.97 -15.81 15.04
CA GLU A 77 -14.39 -16.93 14.20
C GLU A 77 -13.81 -16.85 12.77
N GLY A 78 -12.94 -15.88 12.49
CA GLY A 78 -12.38 -15.64 11.15
C GLY A 78 -13.38 -15.03 10.16
N ARG A 79 -14.48 -14.44 10.62
CA ARG A 79 -15.47 -13.80 9.74
C ARG A 79 -15.15 -12.32 9.59
N ALA A 80 -15.26 -11.81 8.36
CA ALA A 80 -15.36 -10.38 8.14
C ALA A 80 -16.67 -9.85 8.74
N THR A 81 -16.59 -8.84 9.60
CA THR A 81 -17.68 -8.14 10.29
C THR A 81 -17.48 -6.62 10.21
N GLU A 82 -18.48 -5.84 10.64
CA GLU A 82 -18.41 -4.38 10.69
C GLU A 82 -17.98 -3.73 9.35
N GLN A 83 -18.50 -4.24 8.24
CA GLN A 83 -18.13 -3.74 6.91
C GLN A 83 -18.65 -2.32 6.70
N GLN A 84 -17.75 -1.42 6.30
CA GLN A 84 -18.07 -0.04 5.98
C GLN A 84 -17.45 0.34 4.64
N VAL A 85 -18.18 1.09 3.82
CA VAL A 85 -17.65 1.71 2.61
C VAL A 85 -16.94 2.98 3.01
N THR A 86 -15.63 3.01 2.80
CA THR A 86 -14.82 4.21 3.05
C THR A 86 -14.83 5.13 1.84
N ASP A 87 -14.86 4.56 0.63
CA ASP A 87 -14.99 5.31 -0.61
C ASP A 87 -15.57 4.42 -1.73
N SER A 88 -16.16 5.05 -2.75
CA SER A 88 -16.69 4.33 -3.91
C SER A 88 -16.87 5.25 -5.11
N PHE A 89 -16.66 4.68 -6.29
CA PHE A 89 -16.92 5.34 -7.57
C PHE A 89 -17.51 4.34 -8.57
N PRO A 90 -18.63 4.68 -9.24
CA PRO A 90 -19.58 5.73 -8.91
C PRO A 90 -20.26 5.43 -7.56
N LYS A 91 -20.58 6.50 -6.82
CA LYS A 91 -21.10 6.39 -5.45
C LYS A 91 -22.36 5.51 -5.39
N GLY A 92 -22.34 4.50 -4.53
CA GLY A 92 -23.50 3.65 -4.24
C GLY A 92 -23.84 2.59 -5.30
N VAL A 93 -23.19 2.59 -6.47
CA VAL A 93 -23.53 1.67 -7.56
C VAL A 93 -23.06 0.24 -7.27
N PHE A 94 -21.86 0.09 -6.73
CA PHE A 94 -21.20 -1.21 -6.51
C PHE A 94 -21.20 -1.64 -5.03
N ASP A 95 -21.45 -0.69 -4.13
CA ASP A 95 -21.29 -0.78 -2.67
C ASP A 95 -22.02 -1.98 -2.06
N LYS A 96 -23.30 -2.15 -2.40
CA LYS A 96 -24.13 -3.25 -1.90
C LYS A 96 -23.55 -4.62 -2.26
N LYS A 97 -23.10 -4.79 -3.51
CA LYS A 97 -22.55 -6.06 -4.00
C LYS A 97 -21.18 -6.36 -3.41
N ALA A 98 -20.38 -5.32 -3.19
CA ALA A 98 -19.11 -5.42 -2.49
C ALA A 98 -19.30 -5.89 -1.04
N ILE A 99 -20.22 -5.27 -0.29
CA ILE A 99 -20.56 -5.68 1.10
C ILE A 99 -21.11 -7.11 1.15
N GLU A 100 -22.04 -7.48 0.26
CA GLU A 100 -22.64 -8.82 0.20
C GLU A 100 -21.58 -9.92 0.01
N ALA A 101 -20.57 -9.66 -0.82
CA ALA A 101 -19.47 -10.60 -1.03
C ALA A 101 -18.51 -10.66 0.16
N LEU A 102 -18.14 -9.51 0.72
CA LEU A 102 -17.21 -9.42 1.85
C LEU A 102 -17.72 -10.18 3.09
N LYS A 103 -19.03 -10.14 3.36
CA LYS A 103 -19.67 -10.93 4.45
C LYS A 103 -19.42 -12.44 4.37
N ARG A 104 -19.08 -12.94 3.17
CA ARG A 104 -18.86 -14.36 2.90
C ARG A 104 -17.38 -14.75 2.89
N TRP A 105 -16.48 -13.81 3.15
CA TRP A 105 -15.06 -14.08 3.26
C TRP A 105 -14.74 -14.81 4.56
N ARG A 106 -13.70 -15.65 4.51
CA ARG A 106 -13.09 -16.38 5.62
C ARG A 106 -11.59 -16.45 5.39
#